data_AF-A0A381V6W3-F1
#
_entry.id   AF-A0A381V6W3-F1
#
_cell.length_a   1.000
_cell.length_b   1.000
_cell.length_c   1.000
_cell.angle_alpha   90.00
_cell.angle_beta   90.00
_cell.angle_gamma   90.00
#
_symmetry.space_group_name_H-M   'P 1'
#
loop_
_entity.id
_entity.type
_entity.pdbx_description
1 polymer ?
#
loop_
_entity_poly.entity_id
_entity_poly.type
_entity_poly.pdbx_seq_one_letter_code
_entity_poly.pdbx_strand_id
1 'polypeptide(L)'
;MQGQIDAVRVINKTVIPYIDDTRKCIMKIESKIKKKWYPSTGHYIFGPDMSESEACNHAEQRAKKNIMRERVQEKLKSQSHLKCLKKEFYLDGEVLKLSAKDSCNTIYMNVQMESEGIQKVKMRLCPK
;
A
#
# COMPACT_ATOMS: atom_id res chain seq x y z
N MET A 1 -6.89 20.80 2.32
CA MET A 1 -5.58 21.48 2.34
C MET A 1 -4.54 20.52 1.81
N GLN A 2 -3.99 20.74 0.61
CA GLN A 2 -2.72 20.12 0.23
C GLN A 2 -1.63 20.75 1.09
N GLY A 3 -0.83 19.97 1.80
CA GLY A 3 0.41 20.50 2.37
C GLY A 3 1.46 20.61 1.27
N GLN A 4 2.31 21.63 1.40
CA GLN A 4 3.37 21.96 0.47
C GLN A 4 4.68 22.09 1.26
N ILE A 5 5.78 21.72 0.62
CA ILE A 5 7.12 22.04 1.14
C ILE A 5 7.47 23.43 0.63
N ASP A 6 7.70 24.36 1.56
CA ASP A 6 8.07 25.76 1.26
C ASP A 6 9.52 25.86 0.77
N ALA A 7 10.42 25.07 1.35
CA ALA A 7 11.84 25.04 1.01
C ALA A 7 12.48 23.72 1.45
N VAL A 8 13.60 23.35 0.82
CA VAL A 8 14.40 22.17 1.20
C VAL A 8 15.86 22.56 1.28
N ARG A 9 16.57 22.04 2.29
CA ARG A 9 18.03 22.10 2.36
C ARG A 9 18.61 20.71 2.61
N VAL A 10 19.68 20.40 1.90
CA VAL A 10 20.45 19.17 2.13
C VAL A 10 21.40 19.40 3.29
N ILE A 11 21.28 18.57 4.32
CA ILE A 11 22.14 18.62 5.51
C ILE A 11 23.34 17.72 5.34
N ASN A 12 23.11 16.52 4.80
CA ASN A 12 24.18 15.57 4.54
C ASN A 12 23.82 14.64 3.38
N LYS A 13 24.82 14.34 2.56
CA LYS A 13 24.79 13.33 1.51
C LYS A 13 25.90 12.32 1.82
N THR A 14 25.55 11.05 1.91
CA THR A 14 26.53 9.99 2.17
C THR A 14 26.28 8.81 1.25
N VAL A 15 27.32 8.34 0.58
CA VAL A 15 27.26 7.15 -0.27
C VAL A 15 28.20 6.11 0.34
N ILE A 16 27.65 4.94 0.64
CA ILE A 16 28.39 3.84 1.24
C ILE A 16 28.27 2.59 0.38
N PRO A 17 29.28 1.70 0.39
CA PRO A 17 29.13 0.33 -0.08
C PRO A 17 27.96 -0.34 0.66
N TYR A 18 27.25 -1.24 0.00
CA TYR A 18 26.14 -1.97 0.61
C TYR A 18 26.31 -3.49 0.54
N ILE A 19 25.81 -4.15 -0.51
CA ILE A 19 25.91 -5.61 -0.70
C ILE A 19 26.36 -5.86 -2.14
N ASP A 20 27.29 -6.78 -2.35
CA ASP A 20 27.92 -7.04 -3.65
C ASP A 20 28.44 -5.73 -4.29
N ASP A 21 28.20 -5.53 -5.58
CA ASP A 21 28.57 -4.31 -6.30
C ASP A 21 27.54 -3.17 -6.15
N THR A 22 26.65 -3.25 -5.15
CA THR A 22 25.67 -2.18 -4.89
C THR A 22 26.18 -1.15 -3.90
N ARG A 23 25.75 0.09 -4.12
CA ARG A 23 25.99 1.22 -3.24
C ARG A 23 24.68 1.75 -2.71
N LYS A 24 24.72 2.41 -1.55
CA LYS A 24 23.56 3.04 -0.93
C LYS A 24 23.82 4.52 -0.76
N CYS A 25 23.01 5.35 -1.41
CA CYS A 25 22.97 6.77 -1.11
C CYS A 25 21.99 7.04 0.03
N ILE A 26 22.43 7.83 1.01
CA ILE A 26 21.65 8.29 2.16
C ILE A 26 21.63 9.82 2.10
N MET A 27 20.42 10.38 2.02
CA MET A 27 20.18 11.82 2.00
C MET A 27 19.49 12.23 3.30
N LYS A 28 20.14 13.10 4.08
CA LYS A 28 19.54 13.80 5.21
C LYS A 28 19.20 15.22 4.75
N ILE A 29 17.93 15.57 4.83
CA ILE A 29 17.44 16.89 4.44
C ILE A 29 16.65 17.51 5.58
N GLU A 30 16.47 18.82 5.50
CA GLU A 30 15.42 19.51 6.23
C GLU A 30 14.46 20.17 5.24
N SER A 31 13.17 20.00 5.50
CA SER A 31 12.10 20.59 4.71
C SER A 31 11.33 21.60 5.55
N LYS A 32 11.13 22.79 5.01
CA LYS A 32 10.32 23.83 5.64
C LYS A 32 8.86 23.61 5.28
N ILE A 33 8.01 23.45 6.28
CA ILE A 33 6.56 23.27 6.12
C ILE A 33 5.87 24.21 7.11
N LYS A 34 4.93 25.04 6.65
CA LYS A 34 4.21 26.00 7.51
C LYS A 34 5.17 26.83 8.37
N LYS A 35 6.27 27.32 7.76
CA LYS A 35 7.36 28.11 8.40
C LYS A 35 8.24 27.37 9.43
N LYS A 36 8.08 26.07 9.65
CA LYS A 36 8.92 25.27 10.56
C LYS A 36 9.81 24.31 9.77
N TRP A 37 11.06 24.15 10.19
CA TRP A 37 11.99 23.18 9.61
C TRP A 37 11.77 21.80 10.23
N TYR A 38 11.73 20.77 9.38
CA TYR A 38 11.60 19.39 9.82
C TYR A 38 12.65 18.52 9.14
N PRO A 39 13.40 17.71 9.92
CA PRO A 39 14.37 16.79 9.38
C PRO A 39 13.68 15.58 8.75
N SER A 40 14.32 15.04 7.71
CA SER A 40 13.90 13.81 7.05
C SER A 40 15.11 13.10 6.47
N THR A 41 15.03 11.77 6.44
CA THR A 41 16.06 10.94 5.80
C THR A 41 15.42 10.06 4.73
N GLY A 42 16.10 9.96 3.60
CA GLY A 42 15.78 9.05 2.51
C GLY A 42 17.01 8.28 2.08
N HIS A 43 16.80 7.10 1.53
CA HIS A 43 17.88 6.27 1.03
C HIS A 43 17.47 5.56 -0.26
N TYR A 44 18.46 5.24 -1.08
CA TYR A 44 18.30 4.50 -2.32
C TYR A 44 19.51 3.60 -2.54
N ILE A 45 19.26 2.33 -2.87
CA ILE A 45 20.30 1.34 -3.18
C ILE A 45 20.35 1.21 -4.70
N PHE A 46 21.55 1.24 -5.26
CA PHE A 46 21.78 1.26 -6.70
C PHE A 46 22.98 0.38 -7.08
N GLY A 47 22.86 -0.28 -8.23
CA GLY A 47 23.94 -1.08 -8.82
C GLY A 47 24.98 -0.24 -9.57
N PRO A 48 25.95 -0.89 -10.23
CA PRO A 48 27.00 -0.20 -10.98
C PRO A 48 26.47 0.57 -12.20
N ASP A 49 25.34 0.14 -12.77
CA ASP A 49 24.74 0.73 -13.99
C ASP A 49 24.11 2.11 -13.76
N MET A 50 23.88 2.52 -12.51
CA MET A 50 23.26 3.80 -12.17
C MET A 50 24.29 4.77 -11.58
N SER A 51 24.18 6.04 -11.98
CA SER A 51 25.05 7.09 -11.44
C SER A 51 24.72 7.41 -9.98
N GLU A 52 25.73 7.79 -9.21
CA GLU A 52 25.55 8.24 -7.82
C GLU A 52 24.59 9.43 -7.73
N SER A 53 24.67 10.36 -8.68
CA SER A 53 23.85 11.57 -8.71
C SER A 53 22.36 11.23 -8.88
N GLU A 54 22.04 10.31 -9.78
CA GLU A 54 20.68 9.82 -9.99
C GLU A 54 20.14 9.09 -8.75
N ALA A 55 20.94 8.18 -8.19
CA ALA A 55 20.59 7.46 -6.97
C ALA A 55 20.35 8.40 -5.78
N CYS A 56 21.17 9.43 -5.62
CA CYS A 56 21.01 10.41 -4.55
C CYS A 56 19.81 11.34 -4.79
N ASN A 57 19.47 11.67 -6.04
CA ASN A 57 18.21 12.35 -6.33
C ASN A 57 17.02 11.49 -5.90
N HIS A 58 17.01 10.19 -6.20
CA HIS A 58 15.97 9.28 -5.71
C HIS A 58 15.90 9.24 -4.17
N ALA A 59 17.05 9.20 -3.49
CA ALA A 59 17.11 9.26 -2.03
C ALA A 59 16.55 10.59 -1.48
N GLU A 60 16.84 11.71 -2.13
CA GLU A 60 16.31 13.04 -1.76
C GLU A 60 14.79 13.11 -1.95
N GLN A 61 14.27 12.65 -3.09
CA GLN A 61 12.83 12.59 -3.35
C GLN A 61 12.11 11.71 -2.33
N ARG A 62 12.73 10.61 -1.91
CA ARG A 62 12.20 9.75 -0.86
C ARG A 62 12.15 10.46 0.50
N ALA A 63 13.17 11.24 0.84
CA ALA A 63 13.18 12.07 2.04
C ALA A 63 12.06 13.14 2.00
N LYS A 64 11.86 13.83 0.88
CA LYS A 64 10.75 14.79 0.69
C LYS A 64 9.38 14.12 0.86
N LYS A 65 9.21 12.92 0.29
CA LYS A 65 7.97 12.14 0.40
C LYS A 65 7.69 11.70 1.84
N ASN A 66 8.71 11.30 2.60
CA ASN A 66 8.57 10.89 4.00
C ASN A 66 8.04 12.03 4.86
N ILE A 67 8.63 13.24 4.77
CA ILE A 67 8.17 14.36 5.59
C ILE A 67 6.78 14.84 5.22
N MET A 68 6.43 14.81 3.94
CA MET A 68 5.07 15.08 3.48
C MET A 68 4.10 14.06 4.07
N ARG A 69 4.43 12.78 4.07
CA ARG A 69 3.60 11.76 4.73
C ARG A 69 3.47 12.02 6.22
N GLU A 70 4.55 12.31 6.94
CA GLU A 70 4.47 12.48 8.40
C GLU A 70 3.75 13.76 8.85
N ARG A 71 3.91 14.86 8.10
CA ARG A 71 3.47 16.20 8.55
C ARG A 71 2.25 16.74 7.81
N VAL A 72 2.05 16.31 6.56
CA VAL A 72 0.90 16.74 5.74
C VAL A 72 -0.26 15.75 5.81
N GLN A 73 -0.07 14.56 6.39
CA GLN A 73 -1.18 13.67 6.78
C GLN A 73 -2.03 14.25 7.93
N GLU A 74 -2.46 15.50 7.84
CA GLU A 74 -3.82 15.84 8.28
C GLU A 74 -4.79 15.03 7.41
N LYS A 75 -4.99 13.76 7.80
CA LYS A 75 -6.02 12.84 7.35
C LYS A 75 -6.24 12.85 5.83
N LEU A 76 -5.61 11.91 5.12
CA LEU A 76 -6.30 11.31 3.97
C LEU A 76 -7.57 10.64 4.51
N LYS A 77 -8.62 11.43 4.78
CA LYS A 77 -9.99 10.92 4.88
C LYS A 77 -10.31 10.47 3.46
N SER A 78 -10.03 9.21 3.15
CA SER A 78 -10.62 8.56 2.01
C SER A 78 -12.13 8.54 2.24
N GLN A 79 -12.83 9.59 1.80
CA GLN A 79 -14.25 9.48 1.47
C GLN A 79 -14.34 8.79 0.13
N SER A 80 -13.90 7.54 0.08
CA SER A 80 -14.32 6.65 -0.98
C SER A 80 -15.81 6.46 -0.75
N HIS A 81 -16.66 7.15 -1.52
CA HIS A 81 -18.10 6.88 -1.62
C HIS A 81 -18.29 5.50 -2.28
N LEU A 82 -17.78 4.46 -1.65
CA LEU A 82 -18.03 3.08 -2.02
C LEU A 82 -19.46 2.80 -1.58
N LYS A 83 -20.40 2.89 -2.52
CA LYS A 83 -21.70 2.22 -2.37
C LYS A 83 -21.42 0.72 -2.38
N CYS A 84 -21.10 0.15 -1.22
CA CYS A 84 -21.06 -1.30 -1.05
C CYS A 84 -22.48 -1.82 -1.25
N LEU A 85 -22.75 -2.37 -2.44
CA LEU A 85 -23.98 -3.12 -2.67
C LEU A 85 -23.88 -4.41 -1.85
N LYS A 86 -24.50 -4.42 -0.68
CA LYS A 86 -24.74 -5.65 0.07
C LYS A 86 -25.76 -6.46 -0.74
N LYS A 87 -25.29 -7.51 -1.42
CA LYS A 87 -26.18 -8.51 -2.01
C LYS A 87 -26.40 -9.59 -0.95
N GLU A 88 -27.62 -9.70 -0.46
CA GLU A 88 -28.03 -10.78 0.44
C GLU A 88 -28.29 -12.03 -0.39
N PHE A 89 -27.78 -13.18 0.06
CA PHE A 89 -28.04 -14.47 -0.56
C PHE A 89 -28.88 -15.30 0.41
N TYR A 90 -29.94 -15.93 -0.10
CA TYR A 90 -30.80 -16.84 0.66
C TYR A 90 -30.57 -18.27 0.18
N LEU A 91 -30.28 -19.16 1.12
CA LEU A 91 -30.33 -20.62 0.94
C LEU A 91 -31.26 -21.13 2.04
N ASP A 92 -32.35 -21.80 1.64
CA ASP A 92 -33.33 -22.42 2.55
C ASP A 92 -33.85 -21.50 3.68
N GLY A 93 -34.03 -20.21 3.37
CA GLY A 93 -34.56 -19.22 4.31
C GLY A 93 -33.53 -18.59 5.25
N GLU A 94 -32.26 -18.98 5.20
CA GLU A 94 -31.18 -18.36 5.98
C GLU A 94 -30.39 -17.32 5.17
N VAL A 95 -30.10 -16.18 5.80
CA VAL A 95 -29.36 -15.06 5.18
C VAL A 95 -27.85 -15.31 5.27
N LEU A 96 -27.21 -15.57 4.14
CA LEU A 96 -25.76 -15.63 4.03
C LEU A 96 -25.20 -14.23 3.73
N LYS A 97 -24.61 -13.60 4.75
CA LYS A 97 -23.93 -12.30 4.63
C LYS A 97 -22.58 -12.46 3.94
N LEU A 98 -22.53 -12.35 2.62
CA LEU A 98 -21.30 -12.46 1.84
C LEU A 98 -20.76 -11.06 1.50
N SER A 99 -19.47 -10.83 1.77
CA SER A 99 -18.81 -9.58 1.39
C SER A 99 -18.60 -9.55 -0.13
N ALA A 100 -19.27 -8.63 -0.82
CA ALA A 100 -19.09 -8.38 -2.24
C ALA A 100 -17.68 -7.80 -2.51
N LYS A 101 -16.71 -8.67 -2.70
CA LYS A 101 -15.64 -8.43 -3.67
C LYS A 101 -15.97 -9.30 -4.87
N ASP A 102 -15.67 -8.84 -6.08
CA ASP A 102 -15.99 -9.47 -7.38
C ASP A 102 -15.41 -10.89 -7.59
N SER A 103 -14.94 -11.54 -6.53
CA SER A 103 -14.51 -12.92 -6.51
C SER A 103 -15.70 -13.84 -6.26
N CYS A 104 -15.94 -14.78 -7.16
CA CYS A 104 -16.79 -15.94 -6.90
C CYS A 104 -16.46 -16.56 -5.54
N ASN A 105 -17.47 -16.82 -4.72
CA ASN A 105 -17.31 -17.44 -3.42
C ASN A 105 -17.35 -18.96 -3.55
N THR A 106 -16.57 -19.66 -2.73
CA THR A 106 -16.63 -21.13 -2.63
C THR A 106 -17.31 -21.48 -1.32
N ILE A 107 -18.36 -22.31 -1.37
CA ILE A 107 -18.99 -22.91 -0.21
C ILE A 107 -18.81 -24.43 -0.24
N TYR A 108 -18.80 -25.05 0.94
CA TYR A 108 -18.79 -26.50 1.10
C TYR A 108 -20.07 -26.92 1.79
N MET A 109 -20.78 -27.91 1.23
CA MET A 109 -22.03 -28.42 1.80
C MET A 109 -22.02 -29.95 1.80
N ASN A 110 -22.61 -30.54 2.82
CA ASN A 110 -22.84 -31.98 2.87
C ASN A 110 -24.17 -32.27 2.17
N VAL A 111 -24.15 -33.12 1.16
CA VAL A 111 -25.32 -33.49 0.36
C VAL A 111 -25.52 -34.99 0.48
N GLN A 112 -26.75 -35.43 0.76
CA GLN A 112 -27.08 -36.84 0.80
C GLN A 112 -27.41 -37.33 -0.62
N MET A 113 -26.54 -38.18 -1.18
CA MET A 113 -26.75 -38.82 -2.47
C MET A 113 -27.38 -40.19 -2.25
N GLU A 114 -28.44 -40.51 -3.01
CA GLU A 114 -29.24 -41.74 -2.83
C GLU A 114 -28.40 -43.03 -2.89
N SER A 115 -27.32 -43.05 -3.68
CA SER A 115 -26.46 -44.22 -3.85
C SER A 115 -25.15 -44.20 -3.04
N GLU A 116 -24.71 -43.05 -2.53
CA GLU A 116 -23.35 -42.90 -1.96
C GLU A 116 -23.33 -42.23 -0.58
N GLY A 117 -24.49 -42.04 0.05
CA GLY A 117 -24.60 -41.46 1.38
C GLY A 117 -24.24 -39.96 1.41
N ILE A 118 -23.76 -39.47 2.55
CA ILE A 118 -23.46 -38.05 2.74
C ILE A 118 -22.10 -37.70 2.12
N GLN A 119 -22.11 -36.75 1.18
CA GLN A 119 -20.97 -36.36 0.37
C GLN A 119 -20.70 -34.87 0.53
N LYS A 120 -19.44 -34.49 0.74
CA LYS A 120 -19.05 -33.09 0.92
C LYS A 120 -18.75 -32.43 -0.44
N VAL A 121 -19.68 -31.62 -0.92
CA VAL A 121 -19.62 -30.96 -2.22
C VAL A 121 -19.06 -29.55 -2.08
N LYS A 122 -18.18 -29.17 -3.02
CA LYS A 122 -17.63 -27.82 -3.16
C LYS A 122 -18.39 -27.08 -4.27
N MET A 123 -19.09 -26.01 -3.92
CA MET A 123 -19.82 -25.17 -4.88
C MET A 123 -19.16 -23.80 -5.04
N ARG A 124 -19.05 -23.34 -6.29
CA ARG A 124 -18.55 -22.00 -6.62
C ARG A 124 -19.72 -21.12 -7.04
N LEU A 125 -20.05 -20.13 -6.21
CA LEU A 125 -21.09 -19.14 -6.45
C LEU A 125 -20.48 -17.87 -7.05
N CYS A 126 -20.75 -17.61 -8.31
CA CYS A 126 -20.37 -16.38 -9.00
C CYS A 126 -21.61 -15.50 -9.21
N PRO A 127 -21.52 -14.16 -9.08
CA PRO A 127 -22.58 -13.28 -9.53
C PRO A 127 -22.78 -13.44 -11.05
N LYS A 128 -24.03 -13.56 -11.52
CA LYS A 128 -24.39 -13.49 -12.94
C LYS A 128 -24.21 -12.08 -13.49
#